data_AF-A0A7J8EPZ0-F1
#
_entry.id   AF-A0A7J8EPZ0-F1
#
_cell.length_a   1.000
_cell.length_b   1.000
_cell.length_c   1.000
_cell.angle_alpha   90.00
_cell.angle_beta   90.00
_cell.angle_gamma   90.00
#
_symmetry.space_group_name_H-M   'P 1'
#
loop_
_entity.id
_entity.type
_entity.pdbx_description
1 polymer ?
#
loop_
_entity_poly.entity_id
_entity_poly.type
_entity_poly.pdbx_seq_one_letter_code
_entity_poly.pdbx_strand_id
1 'polypeptide(L)'
;MAFILTVLGLVAVFRYHNNKNITNLYSLHSWLGITTVFLFACQWFLGFTVFLLPWASVWLRSLLKPLHVFFGASILSLAIASVISGINEKLFFSLKNATKPYSSLPGEAVFANSTGMLVVIFGLLVLYVLQASSWKRPQVGITTEGQPLLRERE
;
A
#
# COMPACT_ATOMS: atom_id res chain seq x y z
N MET A 1 -2.01 -8.17 9.98
CA MET A 1 -3.37 -7.60 9.83
C MET A 1 -3.69 -7.21 8.39
N ALA A 2 -3.02 -6.21 7.78
CA ALA A 2 -3.34 -5.75 6.42
C ALA A 2 -3.42 -6.86 5.37
N PHE A 3 -2.39 -7.71 5.26
CA PHE A 3 -2.38 -8.83 4.30
C PHE A 3 -3.57 -9.80 4.48
N ILE A 4 -3.93 -10.11 5.72
CA ILE A 4 -5.07 -11.00 6.03
C ILE A 4 -6.38 -10.37 5.52
N LEU A 5 -6.60 -9.07 5.81
CA LEU A 5 -7.79 -8.35 5.33
C LEU A 5 -7.83 -8.27 3.81
N THR A 6 -6.68 -8.07 3.16
CA THR A 6 -6.56 -8.09 1.69
C THR A 6 -6.95 -9.45 1.10
N VAL A 7 -6.47 -10.56 1.69
CA VAL A 7 -6.85 -11.92 1.27
C VAL A 7 -8.34 -12.15 1.47
N LEU A 8 -8.92 -11.74 2.60
CA LEU A 8 -10.36 -11.85 2.83
C LEU A 8 -11.17 -11.07 1.78
N GLY A 9 -10.73 -9.87 1.41
CA GLY A 9 -11.34 -9.07 0.34
C GLY A 9 -11.28 -9.77 -1.02
N LEU A 10 -10.13 -10.37 -1.37
CA LEU A 10 -9.99 -11.17 -2.60
C LEU A 10 -10.94 -12.38 -2.57
N VAL A 11 -10.96 -13.14 -1.48
CA VAL A 11 -11.87 -14.29 -1.35
C VAL A 11 -13.33 -13.85 -1.53
N ALA A 12 -13.72 -12.70 -0.97
CA ALA A 12 -15.06 -12.17 -1.12
C ALA A 12 -15.41 -11.85 -2.58
N VAL A 13 -14.54 -11.15 -3.33
CA VAL A 13 -14.82 -10.79 -4.73
C VAL A 13 -14.82 -12.00 -5.66
N PHE A 14 -13.88 -12.94 -5.51
CA PHE A 14 -13.85 -14.16 -6.31
C PHE A 14 -15.09 -15.02 -6.06
N ARG A 15 -15.52 -15.18 -4.80
CA ARG A 15 -16.76 -15.90 -4.48
C ARG A 15 -17.99 -15.20 -5.06
N TYR A 16 -18.06 -13.87 -4.97
CA TYR A 16 -19.16 -13.10 -5.54
C TYR A 16 -19.25 -13.28 -7.06
N HIS A 17 -18.13 -13.15 -7.78
CA HIS A 17 -18.08 -13.35 -9.23
C HIS A 17 -18.46 -14.77 -9.64
N ASN A 18 -17.92 -15.80 -8.96
CA ASN A 18 -18.23 -17.19 -9.26
C ASN A 18 -19.73 -17.48 -9.05
N ASN A 19 -20.31 -17.00 -7.95
CA ASN A 19 -21.73 -17.18 -7.66
C ASN A 19 -22.66 -16.44 -8.65
N LYS A 20 -22.16 -15.37 -9.29
CA LYS A 20 -22.91 -14.57 -10.26
C LYS A 20 -22.53 -14.86 -11.72
N ASN A 21 -21.66 -15.85 -11.97
CA ASN A 21 -21.11 -16.16 -13.29
C ASN A 21 -20.49 -14.94 -13.99
N ILE A 22 -19.82 -14.08 -13.22
CA ILE A 22 -19.05 -12.94 -13.73
C ILE A 22 -17.62 -13.43 -14.01
N THR A 23 -17.08 -13.10 -15.18
CA THR A 23 -15.69 -13.42 -15.53
C THR A 23 -14.74 -12.75 -14.54
N ASN A 24 -13.75 -13.49 -14.03
CA ASN A 24 -12.73 -12.94 -13.14
C ASN A 24 -11.56 -12.33 -13.93
N LEU A 25 -10.85 -11.38 -13.30
CA LEU A 25 -9.57 -10.86 -13.76
C LEU A 25 -9.54 -10.27 -15.18
N TYR A 26 -10.65 -9.71 -15.68
CA TYR A 26 -10.70 -9.11 -17.02
C TYR A 26 -10.47 -7.59 -17.03
N SER A 27 -10.59 -6.90 -15.88
CA SER A 27 -10.47 -5.44 -15.80
C SER A 27 -9.05 -5.01 -15.44
N LEU A 28 -8.64 -3.81 -15.85
CA LEU A 28 -7.34 -3.25 -15.46
C LEU A 28 -7.22 -3.08 -13.94
N HIS A 29 -8.31 -2.72 -13.27
CA HIS A 29 -8.39 -2.70 -11.80
C HIS A 29 -7.97 -4.04 -11.19
N SER A 30 -8.49 -5.14 -11.74
CA SER A 30 -8.20 -6.50 -11.25
C SER A 30 -6.74 -6.93 -11.51
N TRP A 31 -6.13 -6.52 -12.63
CA TRP A 31 -4.71 -6.78 -12.93
C TRP A 31 -3.79 -5.99 -12.00
N LEU A 32 -4.09 -4.71 -11.78
CA LEU A 32 -3.39 -3.88 -10.79
C LEU A 32 -3.53 -4.47 -9.39
N GLY A 33 -4.75 -4.87 -9.01
CA GLY A 33 -5.05 -5.45 -7.71
C GLY A 33 -4.27 -6.74 -7.45
N ILE A 34 -4.34 -7.73 -8.34
CA ILE A 34 -3.66 -9.02 -8.12
C ILE A 34 -2.14 -8.86 -8.12
N THR A 35 -1.59 -8.00 -8.98
CA THR A 35 -0.15 -7.67 -8.99
C THR A 35 0.27 -7.04 -7.67
N THR A 36 -0.53 -6.10 -7.15
CA THR A 36 -0.27 -5.46 -5.85
C THR A 36 -0.25 -6.47 -4.70
N VAL A 37 -1.22 -7.39 -4.66
CA VAL A 37 -1.30 -8.41 -3.61
C VAL A 37 -0.13 -9.38 -3.68
N PHE A 38 0.26 -9.80 -4.89
CA PHE A 38 1.43 -10.65 -5.09
C PHE A 38 2.71 -9.97 -4.59
N LEU A 39 2.95 -8.71 -5.01
CA LEU A 39 4.11 -7.94 -4.56
C LEU A 39 4.07 -7.73 -3.04
N PHE A 40 2.91 -7.47 -2.46
CA PHE A 40 2.75 -7.31 -1.01
C PHE A 40 3.09 -8.60 -0.25
N ALA A 41 2.67 -9.77 -0.75
CA ALA A 41 3.01 -11.06 -0.15
C ALA A 41 4.53 -11.30 -0.17
N CYS A 42 5.17 -11.10 -1.33
CA CYS A 42 6.62 -11.23 -1.49
C CYS A 42 7.37 -10.28 -0.56
N GLN A 43 6.96 -9.01 -0.55
CA GLN A 43 7.55 -7.97 0.29
C GLN A 43 7.41 -8.27 1.79
N TRP A 44 6.25 -8.76 2.22
CA TRP A 44 6.00 -9.13 3.60
C TRP A 44 6.86 -10.33 4.02
N PHE A 45 6.93 -11.36 3.20
CA PHE A 45 7.74 -12.55 3.46
C PHE A 45 9.25 -12.23 3.50
N LEU A 46 9.75 -11.49 2.52
CA LEU A 46 11.15 -11.05 2.48
C LEU A 46 11.47 -10.13 3.67
N GLY A 47 10.56 -9.22 4.01
CA GLY A 47 10.73 -8.32 5.16
C GLY A 47 10.81 -9.09 6.48
N PHE A 48 9.91 -10.05 6.68
CA PHE A 48 9.89 -10.92 7.85
C PHE A 48 11.17 -11.76 7.95
N THR A 49 11.55 -12.44 6.87
CA THR A 49 12.72 -13.33 6.88
C THR A 49 14.03 -12.55 7.04
N VAL A 50 14.22 -11.43 6.36
CA VAL A 50 15.52 -10.72 6.35
C VAL A 50 15.68 -9.75 7.52
N PHE A 51 14.65 -8.99 7.87
CA PHE A 51 14.76 -7.90 8.85
C PHE A 51 14.26 -8.24 10.24
N LEU A 52 13.35 -9.21 10.40
CA LEU A 52 12.83 -9.59 11.71
C LEU A 52 13.60 -10.76 12.33
N LEU A 53 13.89 -11.81 11.54
CA LEU A 53 14.60 -12.99 12.05
C LEU A 53 16.11 -12.74 12.20
N PRO A 54 16.78 -13.38 13.18
CA PRO A 54 18.17 -13.06 13.55
C PRO A 54 19.25 -13.63 12.61
N TRP A 55 18.90 -14.60 11.75
CA TRP A 55 19.82 -15.33 10.87
C TRP A 55 20.43 -14.54 9.70
N ALA A 56 19.80 -13.45 9.25
CA ALA A 56 20.26 -12.71 8.08
C ALA A 56 21.47 -11.83 8.42
N SER A 57 22.53 -11.91 7.60
CA SER A 57 23.75 -11.12 7.80
C SER A 57 23.51 -9.62 7.64
N VAL A 58 24.36 -8.80 8.26
CA VAL A 58 24.30 -7.34 8.16
C VAL A 58 24.48 -6.87 6.72
N TRP A 59 25.34 -7.54 5.94
CA TRP A 59 25.54 -7.25 4.52
C TRP A 59 24.25 -7.44 3.71
N LEU A 60 23.57 -8.58 3.89
CA LEU A 60 22.32 -8.87 3.17
C LEU A 60 21.23 -7.85 3.54
N ARG A 61 21.11 -7.50 4.81
CA ARG A 61 20.17 -6.47 5.29
C ARG A 61 20.49 -5.11 4.66
N SER A 62 21.76 -4.72 4.57
CA SER A 62 22.18 -3.46 3.94
C SER A 62 21.82 -3.42 2.46
N LEU A 63 22.06 -4.52 1.74
CA LEU A 63 21.75 -4.66 0.31
C LEU A 63 20.25 -4.59 0.02
N LEU A 64 19.43 -5.30 0.81
CA LEU A 64 17.98 -5.41 0.56
C LEU A 64 17.17 -4.23 1.12
N LYS A 65 17.70 -3.47 2.08
CA LYS A 65 17.00 -2.33 2.67
C LYS A 65 16.51 -1.29 1.64
N PRO A 66 17.32 -0.78 0.69
CA PRO A 66 16.84 0.18 -0.30
C PRO A 66 15.75 -0.40 -1.20
N LEU A 67 15.87 -1.67 -1.61
CA LEU A 67 14.85 -2.36 -2.39
C LEU A 67 13.55 -2.52 -1.60
N HIS A 68 13.65 -2.90 -0.32
CA HIS A 68 12.50 -3.04 0.56
C HIS A 68 11.77 -1.70 0.71
N VAL A 69 12.47 -0.58 0.91
CA VAL A 69 11.83 0.74 0.99
C VAL A 69 11.17 1.12 -0.33
N PHE A 70 11.86 0.91 -1.47
CA PHE A 70 11.32 1.20 -2.79
C PHE A 70 10.04 0.42 -3.08
N PHE A 71 10.07 -0.92 -2.99
CA PHE A 71 8.91 -1.75 -3.26
C PHE A 71 7.78 -1.48 -2.27
N GLY A 72 8.09 -1.19 -0.99
CA GLY A 72 7.09 -0.78 -0.01
C GLY A 72 6.30 0.47 -0.45
N ALA A 73 7.00 1.50 -0.94
CA ALA A 73 6.37 2.71 -1.48
C ALA A 73 5.60 2.42 -2.78
N SER A 74 6.16 1.64 -3.70
CA SER A 74 5.51 1.27 -4.95
C SER A 74 4.22 0.46 -4.73
N ILE A 75 4.22 -0.48 -3.79
CA ILE A 75 3.04 -1.28 -3.42
C ILE A 75 1.94 -0.38 -2.86
N LEU A 76 2.28 0.60 -2.02
CA LEU A 76 1.30 1.58 -1.52
C LEU A 76 0.68 2.39 -2.68
N SER A 77 1.50 2.88 -3.61
CA SER A 77 1.01 3.61 -4.79
C SER A 77 0.11 2.74 -5.68
N LEU A 78 0.47 1.48 -5.91
CA LEU A 78 -0.34 0.54 -6.68
C LEU A 78 -1.66 0.22 -5.96
N ALA A 79 -1.65 0.10 -4.63
CA ALA A 79 -2.86 -0.09 -3.84
C ALA A 79 -3.82 1.10 -3.96
N ILE A 80 -3.29 2.33 -3.92
CA ILE A 80 -4.09 3.55 -4.15
C ILE A 80 -4.70 3.56 -5.55
N ALA A 81 -3.90 3.25 -6.59
CA ALA A 81 -4.39 3.15 -7.96
C ALA A 81 -5.47 2.06 -8.10
N SER A 82 -5.31 0.92 -7.42
CA SER A 82 -6.31 -0.15 -7.39
C SER A 82 -7.60 0.31 -6.70
N VAL A 83 -7.53 1.01 -5.56
CA VAL A 83 -8.72 1.56 -4.88
C VAL A 83 -9.48 2.54 -5.79
N ILE A 84 -8.78 3.49 -6.41
CA ILE A 84 -9.41 4.51 -7.27
C ILE A 84 -10.07 3.85 -8.50
N SER A 85 -9.36 2.96 -9.17
CA SER A 85 -9.90 2.24 -10.33
C SER A 85 -11.10 1.35 -9.96
N GLY A 86 -11.08 0.72 -8.78
CA GLY A 86 -12.19 -0.11 -8.28
C GLY A 86 -13.43 0.70 -7.93
N ILE A 87 -13.26 1.89 -7.32
CA ILE A 87 -14.37 2.82 -7.07
C ILE A 87 -15.01 3.23 -8.41
N ASN A 88 -14.21 3.64 -9.39
CA ASN A 88 -14.73 4.02 -10.71
C ASN A 88 -15.46 2.87 -11.40
N GLU A 89 -14.87 1.68 -11.44
CA GLU A 89 -15.49 0.48 -12.02
C GLU A 89 -16.85 0.19 -11.36
N LYS A 90 -16.91 0.26 -10.02
CA LYS A 90 -18.15 0.01 -9.27
C LYS A 90 -19.21 1.07 -9.52
N LEU A 91 -18.84 2.36 -9.58
CA LEU A 91 -19.77 3.45 -9.87
C LEU A 91 -20.32 3.37 -11.29
N PHE A 92 -19.48 3.10 -12.29
CA PHE A 92 -19.93 2.95 -13.68
C PHE A 92 -20.86 1.75 -13.88
N PHE A 93 -20.64 0.66 -13.14
CA PHE A 93 -21.53 -0.49 -13.19
C PHE A 93 -22.84 -0.30 -12.42
N SER A 94 -22.84 0.49 -11.35
CA SER A 94 -24.01 0.64 -10.47
C SER A 94 -24.91 1.81 -10.90
N LEU A 95 -24.34 2.90 -11.42
CA LEU A 95 -25.04 4.15 -11.76
C LEU A 95 -25.23 4.29 -13.28
N LYS A 96 -26.08 3.42 -13.83
CA LYS A 96 -26.44 3.37 -15.27
C LYS A 96 -27.68 4.21 -15.57
N ASN A 97 -28.03 4.35 -16.85
CA ASN A 97 -29.22 5.08 -17.34
C ASN A 97 -30.56 4.57 -16.80
N ALA A 98 -30.66 3.29 -16.39
CA ALA A 98 -31.85 2.75 -15.74
C ALA A 98 -32.01 3.20 -14.28
N THR A 99 -30.94 3.71 -13.68
CA THR A 99 -30.88 4.40 -12.38
C THR A 99 -30.56 5.88 -12.61
N LYS A 100 -30.06 6.61 -11.59
CA LYS A 100 -29.46 7.92 -11.83
C LYS A 100 -28.08 7.74 -12.47
N PRO A 101 -27.82 8.33 -13.66
CA PRO A 101 -26.54 8.15 -14.34
C PRO A 101 -25.41 8.79 -13.53
N TYR A 102 -24.23 8.17 -13.51
CA TYR A 102 -23.06 8.69 -12.80
C TYR A 102 -22.74 10.16 -13.13
N SER A 103 -22.93 10.57 -14.38
CA SER A 103 -22.69 11.95 -14.85
C SER A 103 -23.60 12.99 -14.20
N SER A 104 -24.75 12.59 -13.66
CA SER A 104 -25.64 13.47 -12.87
C SER A 104 -25.15 13.69 -11.44
N LEU A 105 -24.03 13.06 -11.05
CA LEU A 105 -23.43 13.13 -9.71
C LEU A 105 -24.44 12.92 -8.58
N PRO A 106 -25.16 11.78 -8.55
CA PRO A 106 -26.02 11.48 -7.41
C PRO A 106 -25.19 11.40 -6.11
N GLY A 107 -25.84 11.51 -4.95
CA GLY A 107 -25.15 11.55 -3.65
C GLY A 107 -24.16 10.38 -3.42
N GLU A 108 -24.48 9.18 -3.91
CA GLU A 108 -23.58 8.02 -3.87
C GLU A 108 -22.27 8.26 -4.66
N ALA A 109 -22.36 8.86 -5.86
CA ALA A 109 -21.19 9.21 -6.67
C ALA A 109 -20.34 10.27 -5.98
N VAL A 110 -20.96 11.31 -5.42
CA VAL A 110 -20.26 12.36 -4.67
C VAL A 110 -19.50 11.74 -3.49
N PHE A 111 -20.19 10.93 -2.69
CA PHE A 111 -19.59 10.26 -1.53
C PHE A 111 -18.39 9.37 -1.89
N ALA A 112 -18.55 8.52 -2.91
CA ALA A 112 -17.51 7.60 -3.34
C ALA A 112 -16.31 8.34 -3.96
N ASN A 113 -16.54 9.38 -4.77
CA ASN A 113 -15.48 10.22 -5.31
C ASN A 113 -14.73 10.97 -4.20
N SER A 114 -15.44 11.54 -3.23
CA SER A 114 -14.81 12.18 -2.07
C SER A 114 -13.96 11.20 -1.28
N THR A 115 -14.42 9.96 -1.09
CA THR A 115 -13.63 8.90 -0.44
C THR A 115 -12.37 8.56 -1.25
N GLY A 116 -12.49 8.44 -2.59
CA GLY A 116 -11.33 8.25 -3.47
C GLY A 116 -10.29 9.37 -3.34
N MET A 117 -10.74 10.63 -3.28
CA MET A 117 -9.86 11.79 -3.06
C MET A 117 -9.19 11.77 -1.69
N LEU A 118 -9.92 11.37 -0.63
CA LEU A 118 -9.33 11.21 0.70
C LEU A 118 -8.24 10.12 0.73
N VAL A 119 -8.44 9.01 0.01
CA VAL A 119 -7.42 7.96 -0.13
C VAL A 119 -6.17 8.49 -0.86
N VAL A 120 -6.34 9.30 -1.92
CA VAL A 120 -5.22 9.94 -2.62
C VAL A 120 -4.44 10.86 -1.67
N ILE A 121 -5.13 11.76 -0.96
CA ILE A 121 -4.50 12.70 -0.02
C ILE A 121 -3.76 11.93 1.08
N PHE A 122 -4.39 10.92 1.66
CA PHE A 122 -3.75 10.05 2.65
C PHE A 122 -2.46 9.41 2.11
N GLY A 123 -2.53 8.84 0.91
CA GLY A 123 -1.38 8.22 0.26
C GLY A 123 -0.22 9.19 0.03
N LEU A 124 -0.52 10.38 -0.48
CA LEU A 124 0.48 11.44 -0.71
C LEU A 124 1.14 11.89 0.59
N LEU A 125 0.37 12.06 1.66
CA LEU A 125 0.90 12.41 2.98
C LEU A 125 1.84 11.32 3.51
N VAL A 126 1.46 10.04 3.40
CA VAL A 126 2.31 8.91 3.82
C VAL A 126 3.61 8.87 3.02
N LEU A 127 3.54 9.05 1.69
CA LEU A 127 4.74 9.07 0.83
C LEU A 127 5.64 10.28 1.15
N TYR A 128 5.07 11.45 1.43
CA TYR A 128 5.83 12.63 1.85
C TYR A 128 6.57 12.38 3.18
N VAL A 129 5.85 11.88 4.19
CA VAL A 129 6.43 11.51 5.50
C VAL A 129 7.57 10.49 5.33
N LEU A 130 7.40 9.50 4.45
CA LEU A 130 8.41 8.48 4.17
C LEU A 130 9.71 9.06 3.59
N GLN A 131 9.61 10.17 2.84
CA GLN A 131 10.74 10.86 2.22
C GLN A 131 11.44 11.86 3.16
N ALA A 132 10.75 12.33 4.21
CA ALA A 132 11.28 13.29 5.16
C ALA A 132 12.52 12.73 5.90
N SER A 133 13.72 13.10 5.43
CA SER A 133 14.99 12.61 5.97
C SER A 133 15.18 12.98 7.44
N SER A 134 14.70 14.15 7.85
CA SER A 134 14.72 14.65 9.23
C SER A 134 13.90 13.80 10.21
N TRP A 135 12.94 12.99 9.72
CA TRP A 135 12.08 12.14 10.54
C TRP A 135 12.48 10.66 10.51
N LYS A 136 13.55 10.31 9.78
CA LYS A 136 14.06 8.94 9.77
C LYS A 136 14.56 8.57 11.17
N ARG A 137 14.24 7.35 11.61
CA ARG A 137 14.75 6.80 12.87
C ARG A 137 16.30 6.89 12.90
N PRO A 138 16.91 7.49 13.93
CA PRO A 138 18.36 7.56 14.07
C PRO A 138 18.99 6.16 14.06
N GLN A 139 20.16 6.03 13.43
CA GLN A 139 20.91 4.77 13.47
C GLN A 139 21.54 4.60 14.85
N VAL A 140 21.22 3.50 15.52
CA VAL A 140 21.86 3.13 16.78
C VAL A 140 23.30 2.73 16.47
N GLY A 141 24.26 3.62 16.77
CA GLY A 141 25.69 3.39 16.56
C GLY A 141 26.51 4.61 16.12
N ILE A 142 25.89 5.70 15.65
CA ILE A 142 26.63 6.91 15.24
C ILE A 142 26.78 7.92 16.40
N THR A 143 25.93 7.85 17.43
CA THR A 143 25.92 8.83 18.54
C THR A 143 26.72 8.39 19.77
N THR A 144 27.17 7.13 19.87
CA THR A 144 27.88 6.62 21.06
C THR A 144 29.41 6.58 20.95
N GLU A 145 29.99 6.83 19.77
CA GLU A 145 31.44 6.84 19.55
C GLU A 145 32.01 8.25 19.25
N GLY A 146 31.15 9.28 19.18
CA GLY A 146 31.52 10.61 18.68
C GLY A 146 31.36 11.77 19.67
N GLN A 147 31.08 11.51 20.94
CA GLN A 147 31.24 12.51 22.00
C GLN A 147 32.16 11.91 23.07
N PRO A 148 33.49 12.05 22.94
CA PRO A 148 34.32 11.90 24.11
C PRO A 148 33.81 12.90 25.14
N LEU A 149 33.55 12.37 26.31
CA LEU A 149 33.20 13.07 27.53
C LEU A 149 34.13 14.28 27.72
N LEU A 150 33.72 15.47 27.29
CA LEU A 150 34.25 16.72 27.82
C LEU A 150 33.51 17.03 29.12
N ARG A 151 33.68 16.11 30.07
CA ARG A 151 33.74 16.45 31.48
C ARG A 151 35.14 16.06 31.92
N GLU A 152 35.76 16.96 32.67
CA GLU A 152 37.02 16.75 33.41
C GLU A 152 38.31 16.98 32.61
N ARG A 153 38.71 18.25 32.49
CA ARG A 153 39.88 18.78 33.22
C ARG A 153 40.07 20.27 32.93
N GLU A 154 40.22 20.99 34.04
CA GLU A 154 40.96 22.26 34.24
C GLU A 154 40.36 23.55 33.66
#